data_AF-A0A8T3WE36-F1
#
_entry.id   AF-A0A8T3WE36-F1
#
_cell.length_a   1.000
_cell.length_b   1.000
_cell.length_c   1.000
_cell.angle_alpha   90.00
_cell.angle_beta   90.00
_cell.angle_gamma   90.00
#
_symmetry.space_group_name_H-M   'P 1'
#
loop_
_entity.id
_entity.type
_entity.pdbx_description
1 polymer ?
#
loop_
_entity_poly.entity_id
_entity_poly.type
_entity_poly.pdbx_seq_one_letter_code
_entity_poly.pdbx_strand_id
1 'polypeptide(L)'
;MEVNKKLIKFTKEMILFCKANGFTPIICGSYLTKYYTQDERIVVHDVDMYVPDEFLHKAIKLLEKKKMKYKYLKEWGCLKVYKGDVNVDLDALNFLYKGPKDFRDIDFYGIKVKALSPKGLLFIYKVGVKACQTSWERRQHTRKVRILEKYIGKNGKI
;
A
#
# COMPACT_ATOMS: atom_id res chain seq x y z
N MET A 1 3.86 -9.62 14.30
CA MET A 1 4.26 -8.55 13.37
C MET A 1 4.36 -7.22 14.11
N GLU A 2 5.58 -6.70 14.27
CA GLU A 2 5.80 -5.39 14.88
C GLU A 2 5.68 -4.28 13.81
N VAL A 3 4.69 -3.40 13.97
CA VAL A 3 4.46 -2.20 13.16
C VAL A 3 4.17 -1.05 14.11
N ASN A 4 4.66 0.15 13.78
CA ASN A 4 4.45 1.36 14.58
C ASN A 4 2.96 1.58 14.90
N LYS A 5 2.61 1.64 16.19
CA LYS A 5 1.22 1.82 16.67
C LYS A 5 0.58 3.13 16.18
N LYS A 6 1.37 4.21 16.02
CA LYS A 6 0.89 5.47 15.45
C LYS A 6 0.48 5.29 13.99
N LEU A 7 1.30 4.57 13.21
CA LEU A 7 1.00 4.25 11.82
C LEU A 7 -0.28 3.43 11.72
N ILE A 8 -0.43 2.37 12.51
CA ILE A 8 -1.66 1.55 12.53
C ILE A 8 -2.89 2.41 12.82
N LYS A 9 -2.85 3.24 13.87
CA LYS A 9 -3.96 4.13 14.22
C LYS A 9 -4.30 5.07 13.06
N PHE A 10 -3.29 5.68 12.45
CA PHE A 10 -3.49 6.61 11.36
C PHE A 10 -4.02 5.92 10.08
N THR A 11 -3.52 4.72 9.75
CA THR A 11 -4.05 3.91 8.65
C THR A 11 -5.52 3.54 8.87
N LYS A 12 -5.92 3.20 10.10
CA LYS A 12 -7.35 2.96 10.42
C LYS A 12 -8.20 4.20 10.15
N GLU A 13 -7.73 5.38 10.56
CA GLU A 13 -8.41 6.66 10.26
C GLU A 13 -8.53 6.90 8.75
N MET A 14 -7.49 6.61 7.97
CA MET A 14 -7.50 6.77 6.52
C MET A 14 -8.39 5.74 5.80
N ILE A 15 -8.45 4.50 6.27
CA ILE A 15 -9.40 3.50 5.76
C ILE A 15 -10.85 3.97 6.00
N LEU A 16 -11.15 4.46 7.21
CA LEU A 16 -12.46 4.99 7.54
C LEU A 16 -12.80 6.24 6.72
N PHE A 17 -11.81 7.11 6.47
CA PHE A 17 -11.95 8.26 5.58
C PHE A 17 -12.35 7.85 4.15
N CYS A 18 -11.72 6.83 3.58
CA CYS A 18 -12.11 6.28 2.28
C CYS A 18 -13.53 5.68 2.30
N LYS A 19 -13.84 4.87 3.33
CA LYS A 19 -15.16 4.23 3.48
C LYS A 19 -16.30 5.24 3.61
N ALA A 20 -16.09 6.31 4.38
CA ALA A 20 -17.05 7.41 4.49
C ALA A 20 -17.30 8.15 3.17
N ASN A 21 -16.44 7.92 2.16
CA ASN A 21 -16.56 8.46 0.81
C ASN A 21 -17.01 7.42 -0.23
N GLY A 22 -17.52 6.26 0.21
CA GLY A 22 -18.26 5.32 -0.63
C GLY A 22 -17.45 4.15 -1.20
N PHE A 23 -16.20 3.95 -0.78
CA PHE A 23 -15.41 2.82 -1.27
C PHE A 23 -14.45 2.27 -0.20
N THR A 24 -14.04 1.01 -0.35
CA THR A 24 -13.02 0.40 0.50
C THR A 24 -11.67 0.44 -0.21
N PRO A 25 -10.63 1.04 0.38
CA PRO A 25 -9.31 1.08 -0.23
C PRO A 25 -8.68 -0.33 -0.26
N ILE A 26 -7.73 -0.54 -1.16
CA ILE A 26 -7.02 -1.81 -1.32
C ILE A 26 -5.60 -1.66 -0.77
N ILE A 27 -5.31 -2.31 0.35
CA ILE A 27 -3.96 -2.26 0.94
C ILE A 27 -2.95 -2.96 0.02
N CYS A 28 -1.77 -2.38 -0.13
CA CYS A 28 -0.67 -2.96 -0.91
C CYS A 28 0.69 -2.71 -0.24
N GLY A 29 1.77 -2.92 -1.00
CA GLY A 29 3.10 -2.51 -0.60
C GLY A 29 3.74 -3.30 0.55
N SER A 30 4.61 -2.61 1.29
CA SER A 30 5.57 -3.22 2.21
C SER A 30 4.88 -3.84 3.43
N TYR A 31 3.86 -3.17 3.97
CA TYR A 31 3.00 -3.67 5.03
C TYR A 31 2.46 -5.05 4.69
N LEU A 32 1.87 -5.19 3.50
CA LEU A 32 1.21 -6.43 3.10
C LEU A 32 2.21 -7.55 2.80
N THR A 33 3.40 -7.18 2.34
CA THR A 33 4.50 -8.14 2.16
C THR A 33 4.93 -8.72 3.52
N LYS A 34 5.10 -7.88 4.54
CA LYS A 34 5.38 -8.33 5.91
C LYS A 34 4.23 -9.17 6.46
N TYR A 35 2.99 -8.75 6.26
CA TYR A 35 1.80 -9.47 6.71
C TYR A 35 1.74 -10.91 6.18
N TYR A 36 1.99 -11.12 4.88
CA TYR A 36 1.96 -12.49 4.34
C TYR A 36 3.18 -13.31 4.74
N THR A 37 4.37 -12.71 4.66
CA THR A 37 5.62 -13.47 4.72
C THR A 37 6.17 -13.61 6.13
N GLN A 38 5.71 -12.77 7.07
CA GLN A 38 6.24 -12.59 8.41
C GLN A 38 7.77 -12.38 8.43
N ASP A 39 8.34 -11.87 7.32
CA ASP A 39 9.76 -11.65 7.20
C ASP A 39 10.15 -10.36 7.93
N GLU A 40 10.79 -10.50 9.09
CA GLU A 40 11.17 -9.37 9.94
C GLU A 40 12.16 -8.40 9.29
N ARG A 41 12.79 -8.83 8.19
CA ARG A 41 13.72 -7.98 7.46
C ARG A 41 13.00 -6.98 6.55
N ILE A 42 11.68 -7.07 6.44
CA ILE A 42 10.82 -6.07 5.81
C ILE A 42 10.47 -5.03 6.88
N VAL A 43 10.99 -3.83 6.71
CA VAL A 43 10.65 -2.67 7.54
C VAL A 43 9.48 -1.94 6.87
N VAL A 44 8.46 -1.63 7.68
CA VAL A 44 7.25 -0.91 7.23
C VAL A 44 7.38 0.54 7.71
N HIS A 45 7.55 1.46 6.77
CA HIS A 45 7.68 2.90 7.06
C HIS A 45 6.34 3.63 6.91
N ASP A 46 5.50 3.14 6.01
CA ASP A 46 4.20 3.67 5.62
C ASP A 46 3.24 2.52 5.25
N VAL A 47 1.99 2.89 4.97
CA VAL A 47 1.01 1.96 4.38
C VAL A 47 0.52 2.53 3.06
N ASP A 48 0.72 1.76 2.01
CA ASP A 48 0.24 2.05 0.66
C ASP A 48 -1.17 1.50 0.46
N MET A 49 -2.04 2.29 -0.17
CA MET A 49 -3.41 1.90 -0.48
C MET A 49 -3.83 2.39 -1.85
N TYR A 50 -4.37 1.51 -2.68
CA TYR A 50 -5.05 1.92 -3.90
C TYR A 50 -6.44 2.47 -3.63
N VAL A 51 -6.77 3.54 -4.33
CA VAL A 51 -8.07 4.21 -4.34
C VAL A 51 -8.52 4.47 -5.79
N PRO A 52 -9.81 4.73 -6.04
CA PRO A 52 -10.26 5.17 -7.36
C PRO A 52 -9.52 6.45 -7.79
N ASP A 53 -9.09 6.52 -9.05
CA ASP A 53 -8.26 7.61 -9.58
C ASP A 53 -8.95 8.98 -9.39
N GLU A 54 -10.25 9.04 -9.66
CA GLU A 54 -11.09 10.22 -9.48
C GLU A 54 -11.19 10.69 -8.02
N PHE A 55 -10.94 9.79 -7.07
CA PHE A 55 -11.01 10.13 -5.65
C PHE A 55 -9.86 11.03 -5.21
N LEU A 56 -8.68 10.98 -5.85
CA LEU A 56 -7.51 11.75 -5.38
C LEU A 56 -7.79 13.26 -5.33
N HIS A 57 -8.46 13.79 -6.36
CA HIS A 57 -8.85 15.21 -6.39
C HIS A 57 -9.88 15.57 -5.32
N LYS A 58 -10.84 14.66 -5.05
CA LYS A 58 -11.82 14.83 -3.97
C LYS A 58 -11.15 14.76 -2.60
N ALA A 59 -10.20 13.85 -2.41
CA ALA A 59 -9.45 13.65 -1.19
C ALA A 59 -8.68 14.91 -0.80
N ILE A 60 -7.99 15.55 -1.76
CA ILE A 60 -7.27 16.82 -1.53
C ILE A 60 -8.20 17.87 -0.91
N LYS A 61 -9.36 18.15 -1.53
CA LYS A 61 -10.34 19.13 -1.02
C LYS A 61 -10.84 18.79 0.39
N LEU A 62 -11.02 17.50 0.69
CA LEU A 62 -11.47 17.05 2.01
C LEU A 62 -10.37 17.17 3.07
N LEU A 63 -9.12 16.88 2.71
CA LEU A 63 -7.96 17.01 3.58
C LEU A 63 -7.67 18.48 3.90
N GLU A 64 -7.77 19.38 2.91
CA GLU A 64 -7.68 20.84 3.09
C GLU A 64 -8.70 21.34 4.11
N LYS A 65 -9.98 20.95 3.96
CA LYS A 65 -11.05 21.30 4.92
C LYS A 65 -10.76 20.79 6.33
N LYS A 66 -10.14 19.63 6.46
CA LYS A 66 -9.75 19.04 7.74
C LYS A 66 -8.40 19.55 8.26
N LYS A 67 -7.74 20.49 7.55
CA LYS A 67 -6.40 21.01 7.86
C LYS A 67 -5.37 19.89 8.04
N MET A 68 -5.51 18.80 7.28
CA MET A 68 -4.56 17.69 7.30
C MET A 68 -3.38 17.98 6.38
N LYS A 69 -2.17 17.61 6.79
CA LYS A 69 -0.97 17.77 5.98
C LYS A 69 -0.93 16.69 4.90
N TYR A 70 -0.71 17.09 3.65
CA TYR A 70 -0.58 16.17 2.51
C TYR A 70 0.46 16.66 1.50
N LYS A 71 0.89 15.77 0.61
CA LYS A 71 1.70 16.07 -0.57
C LYS A 71 1.13 15.29 -1.76
N TYR A 72 0.73 16.00 -2.81
CA TYR A 72 0.25 15.35 -4.03
C TYR A 72 1.40 15.22 -5.04
N LEU A 73 1.73 13.99 -5.38
CA LEU A 73 2.74 13.62 -6.37
C LEU A 73 2.02 13.26 -7.67
N LYS A 74 1.57 14.28 -8.41
CA LYS A 74 0.72 14.13 -9.59
C LYS A 74 1.32 13.20 -10.65
N GLU A 75 2.62 13.34 -10.93
CA GLU A 75 3.37 12.50 -11.90
C GLU A 75 3.26 11.00 -11.59
N TRP A 76 3.06 10.68 -10.31
CA TRP A 76 3.04 9.33 -9.77
C TRP A 76 1.64 8.88 -9.37
N GLY A 77 0.60 9.69 -9.61
CA GLY A 77 -0.77 9.38 -9.17
C GLY A 77 -0.87 9.05 -7.68
N CYS A 78 -0.06 9.68 -6.83
CA CYS A 78 0.08 9.34 -5.41
C CYS A 78 -0.19 10.56 -4.53
N LEU A 79 -1.09 10.41 -3.55
CA LEU A 79 -1.38 11.41 -2.53
C LEU A 79 -0.89 10.91 -1.18
N LYS A 80 0.21 11.49 -0.70
CA LYS A 80 0.77 11.20 0.62
C LYS A 80 0.06 12.03 1.67
N VAL A 81 -0.50 11.40 2.69
CA VAL A 81 -1.18 12.07 3.82
C VAL A 81 -0.36 11.85 5.08
N TYR A 82 -0.15 12.90 5.87
CA TYR A 82 0.76 12.90 7.01
C TYR A 82 0.03 13.17 8.32
N LYS A 83 0.48 12.50 9.39
CA LYS A 83 0.07 12.80 10.77
C LYS A 83 1.27 12.64 11.70
N GLY A 84 1.91 13.75 12.06
CA GLY A 84 3.16 13.73 12.82
C GLY A 84 4.30 13.13 12.00
N ASP A 85 4.92 12.08 12.52
CA ASP A 85 6.08 11.36 11.96
C ASP A 85 5.70 10.20 11.02
N VAL A 86 4.41 9.95 10.78
CA VAL A 86 3.92 8.84 9.94
C VAL A 86 3.15 9.35 8.72
N ASN A 87 3.19 8.57 7.64
CA ASN A 87 2.40 8.80 6.42
C ASN A 87 1.65 7.56 5.95
N VAL A 88 0.60 7.82 5.18
CA VAL A 88 -0.19 6.85 4.42
C VAL A 88 -0.28 7.35 2.99
N ASP A 89 -0.10 6.47 2.03
CA ASP A 89 -0.07 6.81 0.61
C ASP A 89 -1.37 6.31 -0.06
N LEU A 90 -2.08 7.23 -0.72
CA LEU A 90 -3.26 6.94 -1.52
C LEU A 90 -2.88 6.98 -3.01
N ASP A 91 -2.87 5.80 -3.63
CA ASP A 91 -2.39 5.57 -4.98
C ASP A 91 -3.56 5.39 -5.95
N ALA A 92 -3.50 6.06 -7.11
CA ALA A 92 -4.48 5.89 -8.19
C ALA A 92 -4.42 4.45 -8.74
N LEU A 93 -5.48 3.67 -8.49
CA LEU A 93 -5.54 2.25 -8.83
C LEU A 93 -5.32 1.99 -10.32
N ASN A 94 -6.12 2.62 -11.18
CA ASN A 94 -6.08 2.33 -12.61
C ASN A 94 -4.85 2.95 -13.27
N PHE A 95 -4.35 4.08 -12.76
CA PHE A 95 -3.10 4.68 -13.22
C PHE A 95 -1.90 3.76 -12.94
N LEU A 96 -1.73 3.31 -11.68
CA LEU A 96 -0.52 2.61 -11.24
C LEU A 96 -0.60 1.08 -11.37
N TYR A 97 -1.77 0.48 -11.21
CA TYR A 97 -1.90 -0.97 -11.13
C TYR A 97 -2.50 -1.56 -12.41
N LYS A 98 -1.63 -2.19 -13.21
CA LYS A 98 -2.01 -2.96 -14.42
C LYS A 98 -1.90 -4.48 -14.21
N GLY A 99 -1.80 -4.93 -12.96
CA GLY A 99 -1.62 -6.33 -12.62
C GLY A 99 -2.93 -7.11 -12.50
N PRO A 100 -2.84 -8.39 -12.10
CA PRO A 100 -4.01 -9.23 -11.87
C PRO A 100 -4.93 -8.65 -10.79
N LYS A 101 -6.23 -8.50 -11.08
CA LYS A 101 -7.22 -8.01 -10.11
C LYS A 101 -7.64 -9.09 -9.09
N ASP A 102 -6.65 -9.76 -8.51
CA ASP A 102 -6.80 -10.77 -7.46
C ASP A 102 -6.62 -10.10 -6.09
N PHE A 103 -7.75 -9.75 -5.48
CA PHE A 103 -7.81 -9.10 -4.18
C PHE A 103 -8.29 -10.08 -3.12
N ARG A 104 -7.69 -10.01 -1.93
CA ARG A 104 -8.07 -10.79 -0.76
C ARG A 104 -8.73 -9.91 0.28
N ASP A 105 -9.69 -10.46 1.01
CA ASP A 105 -10.19 -9.84 2.24
C ASP A 105 -9.20 -10.12 3.37
N ILE A 106 -8.82 -9.07 4.09
CA ILE A 106 -8.01 -9.16 5.30
C ILE A 106 -8.66 -8.36 6.43
N ASP A 107 -8.33 -8.72 7.66
CA ASP A 107 -8.62 -7.90 8.84
C ASP A 107 -7.44 -6.98 9.16
N PHE A 108 -7.61 -5.68 8.91
CA PHE A 108 -6.66 -4.67 9.35
C PHE A 108 -7.05 -4.16 10.74
N TYR A 109 -6.57 -4.84 11.78
CA TYR A 109 -6.75 -4.44 13.19
C TYR A 109 -8.21 -4.13 13.57
N GLY A 110 -9.13 -5.02 13.20
CA GLY A 110 -10.58 -4.93 13.43
C GLY A 110 -11.35 -4.24 12.30
N ILE A 111 -10.72 -3.97 11.15
CA ILE A 111 -11.37 -3.36 9.98
C ILE A 111 -11.17 -4.27 8.77
N LYS A 112 -12.27 -4.87 8.28
CA LYS A 112 -12.26 -5.63 7.03
C LYS A 112 -11.94 -4.72 5.84
N VAL A 113 -10.92 -5.08 5.07
CA VAL A 113 -10.49 -4.34 3.87
C VAL A 113 -10.05 -5.31 2.78
N LYS A 114 -10.00 -4.80 1.55
CA LYS A 114 -9.36 -5.51 0.44
C LYS A 114 -7.86 -5.28 0.48
N ALA A 115 -7.10 -6.25 0.00
CA ALA A 115 -5.66 -6.17 -0.12
C ALA A 115 -5.16 -6.92 -1.36
N LEU A 116 -4.02 -6.51 -1.92
CA LEU A 116 -3.42 -7.26 -3.03
C LEU A 116 -3.06 -8.69 -2.63
N SER A 117 -3.26 -9.65 -3.52
CA SER A 117 -2.72 -10.99 -3.28
C SER A 117 -1.19 -11.01 -3.34
N PRO A 118 -0.53 -12.05 -2.81
CA PRO A 118 0.92 -12.22 -2.95
C PRO A 118 1.39 -12.16 -4.42
N LYS A 119 0.58 -12.68 -5.36
CA LYS A 119 0.86 -12.60 -6.81
C LYS A 119 0.76 -11.15 -7.30
N GLY A 120 -0.23 -10.39 -6.84
CA GLY A 120 -0.35 -8.97 -7.13
C GLY A 120 0.83 -8.15 -6.59
N LEU A 121 1.28 -8.43 -5.36
CA LEU A 121 2.48 -7.80 -4.79
C LEU A 121 3.75 -8.14 -5.58
N LEU A 122 3.89 -9.41 -5.99
CA LEU A 122 5.03 -9.85 -6.81
C LEU A 122 5.07 -9.08 -8.13
N PHE A 123 3.91 -8.88 -8.77
CA PHE A 123 3.79 -8.09 -9.99
C PHE A 123 4.28 -6.65 -9.79
N ILE A 124 3.75 -5.91 -8.80
CA ILE A 124 4.13 -4.49 -8.60
C ILE A 124 5.62 -4.34 -8.29
N TYR A 125 6.23 -5.30 -7.57
CA TYR A 125 7.66 -5.22 -7.30
C TYR A 125 8.54 -5.61 -8.48
N LYS A 126 8.10 -6.54 -9.35
CA LYS A 126 8.80 -6.82 -10.62
C LYS A 126 8.77 -5.60 -11.54
N VAL A 127 7.65 -4.89 -11.59
CA VAL A 127 7.56 -3.59 -12.30
C VAL A 127 8.47 -2.56 -11.64
N GLY A 128 8.41 -2.43 -10.31
CA GLY A 128 9.27 -1.54 -9.53
C GLY A 128 10.76 -1.73 -9.78
N VAL A 129 11.26 -2.98 -9.79
CA VAL A 129 12.68 -3.29 -10.10
C VAL A 129 13.13 -2.68 -11.44
N LYS A 130 12.25 -2.68 -12.46
CA LYS A 130 12.55 -2.13 -13.79
C LYS A 130 12.52 -0.60 -13.79
N ALA A 131 11.68 0.00 -12.95
CA ALA A 131 11.49 1.44 -12.86
C ALA A 131 12.46 2.15 -11.90
N CYS A 132 13.16 1.42 -11.02
CA CYS A 132 14.10 2.00 -10.07
C CYS A 132 15.23 2.78 -10.76
N GLN A 133 15.44 4.01 -10.32
CA GLN A 133 16.52 4.89 -10.78
C GLN A 133 17.82 4.63 -10.00
N THR A 134 17.72 4.13 -8.76
CA THR A 134 18.89 3.87 -7.92
C THR A 134 19.14 2.37 -7.68
N SER A 135 20.40 2.03 -7.43
CA SER A 135 20.79 0.67 -7.03
C SER A 135 20.23 0.28 -5.66
N TRP A 136 20.03 1.25 -4.76
CA TRP A 136 19.45 1.02 -3.45
C TRP A 136 17.97 0.62 -3.54
N GLU A 137 17.14 1.39 -4.24
CA GLU A 137 15.73 1.05 -4.46
C GLU A 137 15.59 -0.31 -5.14
N ARG A 138 16.41 -0.55 -6.18
CA ARG A 138 16.43 -1.81 -6.91
C ARG A 138 16.69 -2.98 -5.97
N ARG A 139 17.67 -2.87 -5.07
CA ARG A 139 17.96 -3.91 -4.06
C ARG A 139 16.76 -4.16 -3.14
N GLN A 140 16.07 -3.11 -2.70
CA GLN A 140 14.87 -3.26 -1.86
C GLN A 140 13.75 -4.01 -2.60
N HIS A 141 13.46 -3.64 -3.84
CA HIS A 141 12.44 -4.31 -4.64
C HIS A 141 12.83 -5.75 -5.01
N THR A 142 14.07 -6.00 -5.45
CA THR A 142 14.56 -7.36 -5.74
C THR A 142 14.49 -8.26 -4.50
N ARG A 143 14.80 -7.74 -3.32
CA ARG A 143 14.64 -8.49 -2.06
C ARG A 143 13.19 -8.92 -1.85
N LYS A 144 12.23 -8.00 -1.98
CA LYS A 144 10.80 -8.29 -1.81
C LYS A 144 10.29 -9.29 -2.85
N VAL A 145 10.77 -9.19 -4.10
CA VAL A 145 10.51 -10.20 -5.14
C VAL A 145 10.95 -11.58 -4.69
N ARG A 146 12.20 -11.76 -4.25
CA ARG A 146 12.72 -13.07 -3.81
C ARG A 146 11.95 -13.65 -2.62
N ILE A 147 11.57 -12.81 -1.66
CA ILE A 147 10.78 -13.23 -0.49
C ILE A 147 9.41 -13.72 -0.94
N LEU A 148 8.72 -12.96 -1.81
CA LEU A 148 7.40 -13.33 -2.32
C LEU A 148 7.45 -14.58 -3.20
N GLU A 149 8.47 -14.75 -4.05
CA GLU A 149 8.65 -15.97 -4.85
C GLU A 149 8.82 -17.20 -3.95
N LYS A 150 9.63 -17.11 -2.89
CA LYS A 150 9.76 -18.19 -1.90
C LYS A 150 8.45 -18.47 -1.17
N TYR A 151 7.72 -17.43 -0.75
CA TYR A 151 6.43 -17.58 -0.07
C TYR A 151 5.38 -18.23 -0.99
N ILE A 152 5.28 -17.77 -2.23
CA ILE A 152 4.34 -18.31 -3.22
C ILE A 152 4.72 -19.75 -3.57
N GLY A 153 6.00 -20.08 -3.76
CA GLY A 153 6.43 -21.45 -4.05
C GLY A 153 6.14 -22.44 -2.91
N LYS A 154 6.28 -22.01 -1.65
CA LYS A 154 5.96 -22.85 -0.48
C LYS A 154 4.46 -23.07 -0.29
N ASN A 155 3.65 -22.05 -0.55
CA ASN A 155 2.20 -22.07 -0.36
C ASN A 155 1.42 -22.32 -1.66
N GLY A 156 2.14 -22.61 -2.74
CA GLY A 156 1.64 -22.81 -4.10
C GLY A 156 1.65 -24.27 -4.55
N LYS A 157 1.91 -25.21 -3.63
CA LYS A 157 1.38 -26.57 -3.79
C LYS A 157 -0.13 -26.49 -3.54
N ILE A 158 -0.87 -26.32 -4.63
CA ILE A 158 -2.26 -26.78 -4.72
C ILE A 158 -2.17 -28.28 -4.97
#